data_AF-A0A2E3JPZ2-F1
#
_entry.id   AF-A0A2E3JPZ2-F1
#
_cell.length_a   1.000
_cell.length_b   1.000
_cell.length_c   1.000
_cell.angle_alpha   90.00
_cell.angle_beta   90.00
_cell.angle_gamma   90.00
#
_symmetry.space_group_name_H-M   'P 1'
#
loop_
_entity.id
_entity.type
_entity.pdbx_description
1 polymer ?
#
loop_
_entity_poly.entity_id
_entity_poly.type
_entity_poly.pdbx_seq_one_letter_code
_entity_poly.pdbx_strand_id
1 'polypeptide(L)'
;MSTLLNDVLDLSGKIVNNNSDEQMVDLTEFGEKLTKSDDIEFLWIAKNASGAASNATNSIKTFSQDRIADNVSEKGSIRLGNEVFLYSKSSVWKTSDVKRLIKWLVTEASNNESLIDDIVALVGKNFIPKLLGLDAVAKKRGRDPKVIRDTFLYKDWKKKSDLKMINAMSKHAPKWVHELSHGERKK
;
A
#
# COMPACT_ATOMS: atom_id res chain seq x y z
N MET A 1 -1.14 -15.12 -29.97
CA MET A 1 -1.22 -14.21 -28.80
C MET A 1 -1.62 -14.96 -27.52
N SER A 2 -2.60 -15.89 -27.57
CA SER A 2 -2.95 -16.77 -26.43
C SER A 2 -1.87 -17.78 -26.05
N THR A 3 -1.12 -18.30 -27.03
CA THR A 3 0.00 -19.23 -26.83
C THR A 3 1.14 -18.60 -26.03
N LEU A 4 1.59 -17.41 -26.45
CA LEU A 4 2.70 -16.70 -25.80
C LEU A 4 2.42 -16.35 -24.33
N LEU A 5 1.17 -16.00 -24.00
CA LEU A 5 0.80 -15.74 -22.60
C LEU A 5 0.91 -17.03 -21.76
N ASN A 6 0.49 -18.16 -22.31
CA ASN A 6 0.64 -19.46 -21.64
C ASN A 6 2.11 -19.83 -21.47
N ASP A 7 2.95 -19.59 -22.48
CA ASP A 7 4.39 -19.85 -22.42
C ASP A 7 5.08 -19.02 -21.33
N VAL A 8 4.69 -17.74 -21.21
CA VAL A 8 5.13 -16.84 -20.13
C VAL A 8 4.69 -17.35 -18.77
N LEU A 9 3.44 -17.79 -18.63
CA LEU A 9 2.92 -18.31 -17.36
C LEU A 9 3.58 -19.64 -16.97
N ASP A 10 3.84 -20.52 -17.93
CA ASP A 10 4.55 -21.79 -17.70
C ASP A 10 5.99 -21.52 -17.23
N LEU A 11 6.74 -20.67 -17.95
CA LEU A 11 8.08 -20.27 -17.54
C LEU A 11 8.07 -19.62 -16.15
N SER A 12 7.11 -18.73 -15.88
CA SER A 12 6.96 -18.09 -14.56
C SER A 12 6.73 -19.14 -13.46
N GLY A 13 5.90 -20.15 -13.72
CA GLY A 13 5.65 -21.25 -12.79
C GLY A 13 6.90 -22.10 -12.55
N LYS A 14 7.71 -22.36 -13.57
CA LYS A 14 8.99 -23.07 -13.44
C LYS A 14 10.01 -22.28 -12.62
N ILE A 15 10.13 -20.97 -12.87
CA ILE A 15 11.02 -20.08 -12.11
C ILE A 15 10.63 -20.08 -10.62
N VAL A 16 9.35 -19.94 -10.29
CA VAL A 16 8.88 -19.91 -8.89
C VAL A 16 9.15 -21.24 -8.16
N ASN A 17 9.06 -22.37 -8.86
CA ASN A 17 9.28 -23.69 -8.29
C ASN A 17 10.76 -24.11 -8.28
N ASN A 18 11.64 -23.35 -8.94
CA ASN A 18 13.06 -23.62 -8.93
C ASN A 18 13.67 -23.07 -7.63
N ASN A 19 14.19 -23.96 -6.79
CA ASN A 19 14.78 -23.62 -5.49
C ASN A 19 16.25 -23.15 -5.60
N SER A 20 16.74 -22.82 -6.80
CA SER A 20 18.07 -22.26 -7.01
C SER A 20 18.09 -20.76 -6.72
N ASP A 21 19.16 -20.27 -6.10
CA ASP A 21 19.39 -18.83 -5.91
C ASP A 21 19.63 -18.09 -7.24
N GLU A 22 19.92 -18.83 -8.32
CA GLU A 22 20.05 -18.31 -9.68
C GLU A 22 18.70 -18.27 -10.41
N GLN A 23 18.40 -17.12 -11.04
CA GLN A 23 17.25 -17.00 -11.94
C GLN A 23 17.53 -17.73 -13.25
N MET A 24 17.15 -19.00 -13.30
CA MET A 24 17.17 -19.80 -14.53
C MET A 24 15.97 -19.43 -15.41
N VAL A 25 16.22 -18.74 -16.51
CA VAL A 25 15.21 -18.27 -17.46
C VAL A 25 15.05 -19.23 -18.64
N ASP A 26 15.92 -20.21 -18.78
CA ASP A 26 15.97 -21.23 -19.84
C ASP A 26 15.20 -22.52 -19.51
N LEU A 27 14.29 -22.47 -18.53
CA LEU A 27 13.57 -23.65 -18.00
C LEU A 27 12.46 -24.19 -18.93
N THR A 28 12.17 -23.50 -20.03
CA THR A 28 11.17 -23.88 -21.04
C THR A 28 11.71 -23.57 -22.43
N GLU A 29 11.12 -24.16 -23.48
CA GLU A 29 11.50 -23.86 -24.87
C GLU A 29 11.38 -22.34 -25.18
N PHE A 30 10.34 -21.70 -24.66
CA PHE A 30 10.18 -20.25 -24.73
C PHE A 30 11.30 -19.51 -23.98
N GLY A 31 11.66 -19.98 -22.79
CA GLY A 31 12.75 -19.43 -22.00
C GLY A 31 14.13 -19.55 -22.66
N GLU A 32 14.43 -20.71 -23.23
CA GLU A 32 15.63 -20.93 -24.02
C GLU A 32 15.69 -19.95 -25.21
N LYS A 33 14.58 -19.82 -25.94
CA LYS A 33 14.47 -18.85 -27.04
C LYS A 33 14.67 -17.42 -26.53
N LEU A 34 14.12 -17.08 -25.37
CA LEU A 34 14.29 -15.76 -24.75
C LEU A 34 15.76 -15.44 -24.45
N THR A 35 16.52 -16.40 -23.94
CA THR A 35 17.95 -16.20 -23.61
C THR A 35 18.87 -16.13 -24.83
N LYS A 36 18.49 -16.79 -25.94
CA LYS A 36 19.31 -16.92 -27.15
C LYS A 36 18.93 -15.92 -28.26
N SER A 37 17.87 -15.14 -28.08
CA SER A 37 17.31 -14.30 -29.14
C SER A 37 17.81 -12.86 -29.08
N ASP A 38 18.40 -12.41 -30.20
CA ASP A 38 18.68 -10.99 -30.48
C ASP A 38 17.54 -10.31 -31.27
N ASP A 39 16.42 -11.00 -31.50
CA ASP A 39 15.27 -10.47 -32.24
C ASP A 39 14.47 -9.50 -31.37
N ILE A 40 14.63 -8.21 -31.65
CA ILE A 40 14.00 -7.13 -30.88
C ILE A 40 12.47 -7.18 -30.92
N GLU A 41 11.87 -7.64 -32.02
CA GLU A 41 10.42 -7.73 -32.13
C GLU A 41 9.92 -8.85 -31.21
N PHE A 42 10.55 -10.02 -31.26
CA PHE A 42 10.25 -11.11 -30.35
C PHE A 42 10.42 -10.70 -28.88
N LEU A 43 11.54 -10.07 -28.52
CA LEU A 43 11.80 -9.60 -27.15
C LEU A 43 10.74 -8.57 -26.69
N TRP A 44 10.32 -7.67 -27.58
CA TRP A 44 9.27 -6.69 -27.27
C TRP A 44 7.91 -7.35 -27.04
N ILE A 45 7.53 -8.32 -27.88
CA ILE A 45 6.27 -9.07 -27.70
C ILE A 45 6.31 -9.88 -26.39
N ALA A 46 7.42 -10.57 -26.10
CA ALA A 46 7.63 -11.32 -24.86
C ALA A 46 7.53 -10.43 -23.60
N LYS A 47 8.16 -9.25 -23.64
CA LYS A 47 8.06 -8.24 -22.58
C LYS A 47 6.62 -7.81 -22.32
N ASN A 48 5.85 -7.55 -23.38
CA ASN A 48 4.46 -7.10 -23.26
C ASN A 48 3.54 -8.21 -22.73
N ALA A 49 3.72 -9.45 -23.19
CA ALA A 49 2.99 -10.61 -22.67
C ALA A 49 3.27 -10.84 -21.17
N SER A 50 4.53 -10.69 -20.76
CA SER A 50 4.94 -10.74 -19.35
C SER A 50 4.30 -9.64 -18.51
N GLY A 51 4.23 -8.42 -19.05
CA GLY A 51 3.51 -7.31 -18.40
C GLY A 51 2.02 -7.60 -18.21
N ALA A 52 1.37 -8.17 -19.23
CA ALA A 52 -0.03 -8.56 -19.15
C ALA A 52 -0.27 -9.66 -18.09
N ALA A 53 0.58 -10.69 -18.05
CA ALA A 53 0.54 -11.75 -17.04
C ALA A 53 0.73 -11.18 -15.61
N SER A 54 1.70 -10.28 -15.43
CA SER A 54 1.94 -9.61 -14.14
C SER A 54 0.73 -8.79 -13.69
N ASN A 55 0.09 -8.05 -14.59
CA ASN A 55 -1.12 -7.28 -14.26
C ASN A 55 -2.29 -8.18 -13.87
N ALA A 56 -2.50 -9.29 -14.59
CA ALA A 56 -3.55 -10.25 -14.28
C ALA A 56 -3.32 -10.94 -12.92
N THR A 57 -2.11 -11.41 -12.66
CA THR A 57 -1.75 -12.05 -11.38
C THR A 57 -1.85 -11.09 -10.20
N ASN A 58 -1.42 -9.83 -10.37
CA ASN A 58 -1.61 -8.78 -9.36
C ASN A 58 -3.10 -8.48 -9.10
N SER A 59 -3.94 -8.52 -10.14
CA SER A 59 -5.38 -8.34 -9.99
C SER A 59 -6.00 -9.48 -9.18
N ILE A 60 -5.62 -10.73 -9.47
CA ILE A 60 -6.06 -11.92 -8.70
C ILE A 60 -5.61 -11.84 -7.24
N LYS A 61 -4.34 -11.47 -7.01
CA LYS A 61 -3.79 -11.25 -5.67
C LYS A 61 -4.59 -10.21 -4.90
N THR A 62 -4.81 -9.04 -5.51
CA THR A 62 -5.56 -7.93 -4.90
C THR A 62 -7.00 -8.35 -4.57
N PHE A 63 -7.69 -9.00 -5.51
CA PHE A 63 -9.04 -9.51 -5.28
C PHE A 63 -9.09 -10.50 -4.11
N SER A 64 -8.12 -11.41 -4.05
CA SER A 64 -8.03 -12.39 -2.96
C SER A 64 -7.76 -11.71 -1.61
N GLN A 65 -6.87 -10.70 -1.59
CA GLN A 65 -6.59 -9.91 -0.40
C GLN A 65 -7.83 -9.15 0.10
N ASP A 66 -8.58 -8.48 -0.80
CA ASP A 66 -9.83 -7.80 -0.47
C ASP A 66 -10.83 -8.79 0.17
N ARG A 67 -10.98 -10.00 -0.39
CA ARG A 67 -11.86 -11.05 0.16
C ARG A 67 -11.44 -11.55 1.54
N ILE A 68 -10.13 -11.71 1.77
CA ILE A 68 -9.61 -12.08 3.10
C ILE A 68 -9.86 -10.92 4.08
N ALA A 69 -9.63 -9.67 3.66
CA ALA A 69 -9.86 -8.49 4.49
C ALA A 69 -11.30 -8.38 4.95
N ASP A 70 -12.26 -8.59 4.04
CA ASP A 70 -13.70 -8.60 4.35
C ASP A 70 -14.03 -9.74 5.32
N ASN A 71 -13.56 -10.96 5.05
CA ASN A 71 -13.79 -12.11 5.93
C ASN A 71 -13.27 -11.89 7.36
N VAL A 72 -12.05 -11.36 7.47
CA VAL A 72 -11.40 -11.09 8.77
C VAL A 72 -12.06 -9.90 9.48
N SER A 73 -12.57 -8.92 8.74
CA SER A 73 -13.31 -7.78 9.31
C SER A 73 -14.60 -8.22 10.01
N GLU A 74 -15.28 -9.22 9.47
CA GLU A 74 -16.55 -9.73 10.00
C GLU A 74 -16.34 -10.83 11.06
N LYS A 75 -15.38 -11.73 10.83
CA LYS A 75 -15.23 -12.98 11.60
C LYS A 75 -14.07 -12.96 12.59
N GLY A 76 -13.30 -11.88 12.63
CA GLY A 76 -12.09 -11.76 13.44
C GLY A 76 -10.85 -12.30 12.74
N SER A 77 -9.69 -11.99 13.33
CA SER A 77 -8.36 -12.37 12.85
C SER A 77 -8.21 -13.89 12.75
N ILE A 78 -7.44 -14.39 11.79
CA ILE A 78 -7.20 -15.82 11.57
C ILE A 78 -5.72 -16.11 11.33
N ARG A 79 -5.21 -17.23 11.84
CA ARG A 79 -3.86 -17.72 11.49
C ARG A 79 -3.92 -18.73 10.35
N LEU A 80 -3.16 -18.50 9.28
CA LEU A 80 -2.93 -19.47 8.21
C LEU A 80 -1.41 -19.67 8.03
N GLY A 81 -0.92 -20.91 8.20
CA GLY A 81 0.51 -21.20 8.33
C GLY A 81 1.20 -20.35 9.39
N ASN A 82 2.22 -19.60 8.95
CA ASN A 82 3.02 -18.71 9.78
C ASN A 82 2.49 -17.27 9.78
N GLU A 83 1.34 -17.00 9.18
CA GLU A 83 0.81 -15.64 9.03
C GLU A 83 -0.51 -15.51 9.78
N VAL A 84 -0.65 -14.40 10.52
CA VAL A 84 -1.92 -13.99 11.10
C VAL A 84 -2.46 -12.81 10.31
N PHE A 85 -3.64 -13.02 9.73
CA PHE A 85 -4.39 -12.04 8.99
C PHE A 85 -5.31 -11.30 9.95
N LEU A 86 -5.18 -9.98 9.98
CA LEU A 86 -5.97 -9.12 10.86
C LEU A 86 -6.54 -7.93 10.09
N TYR A 87 -7.70 -7.49 10.57
CA TYR A 87 -8.39 -6.34 10.03
C TYR A 87 -7.78 -5.04 10.56
N SER A 88 -7.48 -4.10 9.66
CA SER A 88 -7.07 -2.75 10.04
C SER A 88 -7.92 -1.72 9.31
N LYS A 89 -8.63 -0.89 10.07
CA LYS A 89 -9.10 0.40 9.55
C LYS A 89 -7.91 1.34 9.45
N SER A 90 -7.39 1.54 8.25
CA SER A 90 -6.43 2.62 8.03
C SER A 90 -7.19 3.94 7.88
N SER A 91 -6.63 5.00 8.46
CA SER A 91 -7.10 6.37 8.27
C SER A 91 -5.96 7.21 7.75
N VAL A 92 -6.27 8.16 6.90
CA VAL A 92 -5.34 9.22 6.52
C VAL A 92 -5.82 10.51 7.17
N TRP A 93 -4.90 11.32 7.68
CA TRP A 93 -5.24 12.67 8.12
C TRP A 93 -5.58 13.53 6.90
N LYS A 94 -6.64 14.32 7.00
CA LYS A 94 -7.00 15.34 6.02
C LYS A 94 -7.14 16.67 6.72
N THR A 95 -6.86 17.74 6.00
CA THR A 95 -7.10 19.11 6.47
C THR A 95 -8.54 19.49 6.16
N SER A 96 -9.29 19.95 7.18
CA SER A 96 -10.69 20.37 7.04
C SER A 96 -10.83 21.57 6.10
N ASP A 97 -9.95 22.56 6.26
CA ASP A 97 -9.90 23.77 5.45
C ASP A 97 -8.44 24.25 5.35
N VAL A 98 -7.85 24.11 4.16
CA VAL A 98 -6.46 24.49 3.90
C VAL A 98 -6.25 26.00 3.99
N LYS A 99 -7.21 26.81 3.54
CA LYS A 99 -7.12 28.28 3.64
C LYS A 99 -7.08 28.71 5.11
N ARG A 100 -7.99 28.15 5.92
CA ARG A 100 -8.05 28.46 7.36
C ARG A 100 -6.79 28.01 8.09
N LEU A 101 -6.23 26.85 7.71
CA LEU A 101 -4.95 26.39 8.23
C LEU A 101 -3.80 27.36 7.87
N ILE A 102 -3.71 27.79 6.61
CA ILE A 102 -2.65 28.72 6.17
C ILE A 102 -2.77 30.07 6.88
N LYS A 103 -3.98 30.63 6.99
CA LYS A 103 -4.24 31.85 7.79
C LYS A 103 -3.73 31.72 9.22
N TRP A 104 -3.91 30.55 9.82
CA TRP A 104 -3.45 30.30 11.18
C TRP A 104 -1.92 30.09 11.26
N LEU A 105 -1.31 29.42 10.29
CA LEU A 105 0.12 29.14 10.25
C LEU A 105 0.95 30.40 9.96
N VAL A 106 0.53 31.20 8.98
CA VAL A 106 1.21 32.40 8.47
C VAL A 106 0.38 33.62 8.86
N THR A 107 0.76 34.29 9.95
CA THR A 107 -0.07 35.35 10.55
C THR A 107 -0.17 36.59 9.67
N GLU A 108 0.85 36.83 8.87
CA GLU A 108 1.03 37.86 7.86
C GLU A 108 0.10 37.63 6.67
N ALA A 109 -0.33 36.38 6.45
CA ALA A 109 -1.31 36.02 5.44
C ALA A 109 -2.76 36.14 5.94
N SER A 110 -3.00 36.34 7.25
CA SER A 110 -4.36 36.27 7.84
C SER A 110 -5.39 37.16 7.13
N ASN A 111 -4.95 38.34 6.67
CA ASN A 111 -5.77 39.35 6.00
C ASN A 111 -5.41 39.56 4.52
N ASN A 112 -4.59 38.68 3.93
CA ASN A 112 -4.14 38.81 2.55
C ASN A 112 -4.61 37.59 1.73
N GLU A 113 -5.80 37.70 1.15
CA GLU A 113 -6.41 36.63 0.35
C GLU A 113 -5.57 36.25 -0.87
N SER A 114 -4.92 37.21 -1.53
CA SER A 114 -4.03 36.92 -2.67
C SER A 114 -2.87 36.02 -2.24
N LEU A 115 -2.21 36.35 -1.13
CA LEU A 115 -1.11 35.56 -0.61
C LEU A 115 -1.57 34.15 -0.18
N ILE A 116 -2.76 34.04 0.41
CA ILE A 116 -3.33 32.73 0.76
C ILE A 116 -3.59 31.91 -0.50
N ASP A 117 -4.17 32.51 -1.53
CA ASP A 117 -4.48 31.84 -2.79
C ASP A 117 -3.21 31.37 -3.49
N ASP A 118 -2.15 32.18 -3.51
CA ASP A 118 -0.83 31.79 -4.03
C ASP A 118 -0.24 30.61 -3.26
N ILE A 119 -0.29 30.65 -1.92
CA ILE A 119 0.19 29.52 -1.10
C ILE A 119 -0.65 28.27 -1.36
N VAL A 120 -1.98 28.38 -1.41
CA VAL A 120 -2.88 27.24 -1.72
C VAL A 120 -2.59 26.69 -3.11
N ALA A 121 -2.31 27.53 -4.10
CA ALA A 121 -1.94 27.09 -5.44
C ALA A 121 -0.63 26.28 -5.43
N LEU A 122 0.35 26.67 -4.60
CA LEU A 122 1.62 25.97 -4.45
C LEU A 122 1.49 24.64 -3.69
N VAL A 123 0.74 24.61 -2.59
CA VAL A 123 0.65 23.42 -1.72
C VAL A 123 -0.50 22.47 -2.11
N GLY A 124 -1.46 22.97 -2.88
CA GLY A 124 -2.66 22.26 -3.29
C GLY A 124 -3.80 22.27 -2.26
N LYS A 125 -5.02 22.09 -2.75
CA LYS A 125 -6.26 22.07 -1.94
C LYS A 125 -6.35 20.88 -0.95
N ASN A 126 -5.52 19.86 -1.13
CA ASN A 126 -5.47 18.66 -0.28
C ASN A 126 -4.24 18.63 0.63
N PHE A 127 -3.58 19.78 0.84
CA PHE A 127 -2.39 19.87 1.68
C PHE A 127 -2.64 19.34 3.09
N ILE A 128 -1.71 18.51 3.59
CA ILE A 128 -1.71 17.98 4.95
C ILE A 128 -0.38 18.38 5.60
N PRO A 129 -0.38 19.16 6.70
CA PRO A 129 0.85 19.53 7.37
C PRO A 129 1.48 18.31 8.06
N LYS A 130 2.81 18.30 8.18
CA LYS A 130 3.49 17.34 9.05
C LYS A 130 3.07 17.58 10.50
N LEU A 131 2.60 16.53 11.18
CA LEU A 131 2.09 16.64 12.56
C LEU A 131 3.11 17.24 13.54
N LEU A 132 4.39 16.86 13.44
CA LEU A 132 5.45 17.43 14.27
C LEU A 132 5.67 18.93 14.01
N GLY A 133 5.51 19.38 12.77
CA GLY A 133 5.61 20.78 12.40
C GLY A 133 4.42 21.58 12.95
N LEU A 134 3.21 21.04 12.82
CA LEU A 134 2.00 21.65 13.37
C LEU A 134 2.09 21.81 14.90
N ASP A 135 2.58 20.78 15.59
CA ASP A 135 2.81 20.82 17.04
C ASP A 135 3.83 21.88 17.45
N ALA A 136 4.92 22.01 16.69
CA ALA A 136 5.95 23.00 16.98
C ALA A 136 5.38 24.43 16.89
N VAL A 137 4.56 24.71 15.86
CA VAL A 137 3.87 26.00 15.72
C VAL A 137 2.85 26.21 16.83
N ALA A 138 2.06 25.19 17.17
CA ALA A 138 1.10 25.25 18.28
C ALA A 138 1.78 25.60 19.61
N LYS A 139 2.87 24.91 19.94
CA LYS A 139 3.68 25.17 21.14
C LYS A 139 4.28 26.57 21.14
N LYS A 140 4.87 27.01 20.01
CA LYS A 140 5.40 28.37 19.86
C LYS A 140 4.33 29.44 20.12
N ARG A 141 3.06 29.15 19.81
CA ARG A 141 1.91 30.03 20.03
C ARG A 141 1.19 29.78 21.37
N GLY A 142 1.76 28.97 22.27
CA GLY A 142 1.16 28.68 23.58
C GLY A 142 -0.17 27.91 23.53
N ARG A 143 -0.40 27.12 22.47
CA ARG A 143 -1.62 26.32 22.28
C ARG A 143 -1.33 24.84 22.45
N ASP A 144 -2.31 24.09 22.97
CA ASP A 144 -2.23 22.63 23.05
C ASP A 144 -2.20 22.03 21.62
N PRO A 145 -1.15 21.29 21.25
CA PRO A 145 -1.05 20.62 19.96
C PRO A 145 -2.25 19.72 19.64
N LYS A 146 -2.86 19.07 20.64
CA LYS A 146 -4.00 18.19 20.42
C LYS A 146 -5.22 18.98 19.93
N VAL A 147 -5.52 20.10 20.58
CA VAL A 147 -6.62 21.00 20.19
C VAL A 147 -6.41 21.55 18.78
N ILE A 148 -5.18 21.96 18.44
CA ILE A 148 -4.87 22.47 17.09
C ILE A 148 -5.03 21.38 16.03
N ARG A 149 -4.57 20.16 16.29
CA ARG A 149 -4.79 19.02 15.38
C ARG A 149 -6.27 18.78 15.17
N ASP A 150 -7.05 18.69 16.23
CA ASP A 150 -8.50 18.42 16.15
C ASP A 150 -9.27 19.58 15.49
N THR A 151 -8.73 20.80 15.54
CA THR A 151 -9.31 21.99 14.88
C THR A 151 -9.12 21.95 13.35
N PHE A 152 -7.93 21.60 12.89
CA PHE A 152 -7.58 21.71 11.46
C PHE A 152 -7.60 20.39 10.72
N LEU A 153 -7.46 19.26 11.42
CA LEU A 153 -7.30 17.95 10.84
C LEU A 153 -8.42 17.02 11.29
N TYR A 154 -8.83 16.14 10.39
CA TYR A 154 -9.73 15.04 10.69
C TYR A 154 -9.16 13.74 10.11
N LYS A 155 -9.56 12.61 10.69
CA LYS A 155 -9.23 11.29 10.15
C LYS A 155 -10.29 10.92 9.11
N ASP A 156 -9.85 10.78 7.86
CA ASP A 156 -10.66 10.15 6.83
C ASP A 156 -10.35 8.65 6.82
N TRP A 157 -11.35 7.86 7.19
CA TRP A 157 -11.23 6.42 7.24
C TRP A 157 -11.40 5.86 5.84
N LYS A 158 -10.46 5.01 5.40
CA LYS A 158 -10.61 4.36 4.10
C LYS A 158 -11.91 3.55 4.09
N LYS A 159 -12.66 3.64 2.99
CA LYS A 159 -13.87 2.85 2.77
C LYS A 159 -13.57 1.36 2.64
N LYS A 160 -12.41 1.01 2.05
CA LYS A 160 -11.95 -0.36 1.92
C LYS A 160 -11.12 -0.79 3.13
N SER A 161 -11.33 -2.03 3.53
CA SER A 161 -10.57 -2.77 4.53
C SER A 161 -9.12 -2.91 4.06
N ASP A 162 -8.14 -2.56 4.91
CA ASP A 162 -6.74 -2.89 4.65
C ASP A 162 -6.41 -4.19 5.41
N LEU A 163 -5.99 -5.22 4.67
CA LEU A 163 -5.50 -6.47 5.25
C LEU A 163 -4.11 -6.24 5.84
N LYS A 164 -3.94 -6.53 7.13
CA LYS A 164 -2.61 -6.58 7.75
C LYS A 164 -2.22 -8.03 8.01
N MET A 165 -0.93 -8.29 7.85
CA MET A 165 -0.33 -9.61 8.05
C MET A 165 0.77 -9.49 9.11
N ILE A 166 0.74 -10.37 10.10
CA ILE A 166 1.81 -10.52 11.09
C ILE A 166 2.42 -11.90 10.92
N ASN A 167 3.74 -11.96 10.79
CA ASN A 167 4.45 -13.24 10.86
C ASN A 167 4.42 -13.75 12.31
N ALA A 168 3.72 -14.86 12.56
CA ALA A 168 3.58 -15.51 13.85
C ALA A 168 4.88 -16.12 14.40
N MET A 169 5.92 -16.23 13.56
CA MET A 169 7.26 -16.67 13.98
C MET A 169 8.17 -15.49 14.36
N SER A 170 7.72 -14.25 14.16
CA SER A 170 8.51 -13.06 14.52
C SER A 170 8.59 -12.88 16.03
N LYS A 171 9.79 -12.67 16.57
CA LYS A 171 10.02 -12.37 18.00
C LYS A 171 9.30 -11.12 18.51
N HIS A 172 8.92 -10.21 17.59
CA HIS A 172 8.21 -8.97 17.92
C HIS A 172 6.69 -9.09 17.76
N ALA A 173 6.16 -10.27 17.41
CA ALA A 173 4.73 -10.47 17.31
C ALA A 173 4.06 -10.39 18.71
N PRO A 174 2.82 -9.88 18.80
CA PRO A 174 2.07 -9.91 20.04
C PRO A 174 1.89 -11.34 20.56
N LYS A 175 1.90 -11.54 21.89
CA LYS A 175 1.75 -12.88 22.52
C LYS A 175 0.60 -13.71 21.96
N TRP A 176 -0.57 -13.09 21.79
CA TRP A 176 -1.75 -13.77 21.27
C TRP A 176 -1.60 -14.30 19.83
N VAL A 177 -0.72 -13.72 19.03
CA VAL A 177 -0.43 -14.19 17.66
C VAL A 177 0.32 -15.51 17.71
N HIS A 178 1.22 -15.67 18.69
CA HIS A 178 1.94 -16.94 18.91
C HIS A 178 1.03 -18.05 19.44
N GLU A 179 0.03 -17.68 20.24
CA GLU A 179 -0.92 -18.60 20.86
C GLU A 179 -1.97 -19.15 19.88
N LEU A 180 -2.22 -18.47 18.76
CA LEU A 180 -3.14 -18.98 17.73
C LEU A 180 -2.50 -20.13 16.97
N SER A 181 -3.24 -21.21 16.76
CA SER A 181 -2.90 -22.32 15.86
C SER A 181 -3.46 -22.11 14.46
N HIS A 182 -3.01 -22.90 13.49
CA HIS A 182 -3.54 -22.83 12.12
C HIS A 182 -5.07 -23.02 12.08
N GLY A 183 -5.76 -22.13 11.39
CA GLY A 183 -7.22 -22.13 11.27
C GLY A 183 -7.95 -21.49 12.45
N GLU A 184 -7.27 -21.21 13.57
CA GLU A 184 -7.87 -20.58 14.73
C GLU A 184 -8.13 -19.08 14.51
N ARG A 185 -9.18 -18.59 15.17
CA ARG A 185 -9.62 -17.21 15.07
C ARG A 185 -9.58 -16.48 16.40
N LYS A 186 -9.33 -15.18 16.33
CA LYS A 186 -9.46 -14.24 17.44
C LYS A 186 -10.35 -13.06 17.04
N LYS A 187 -11.43 -12.85 17.78
CA LYS A 187 -12.27 -11.66 17.66
C LYS A 187 -11.69 -10.50 18.44
#